data_AF-A0A7V9F138-F1
#
_entry.id   AF-A0A7V9F138-F1
#
_cell.length_a   1.000
_cell.length_b   1.000
_cell.length_c   1.000
_cell.angle_alpha   90.00
_cell.angle_beta   90.00
_cell.angle_gamma   90.00
#
_symmetry.space_group_name_H-M   'P 1'
#
loop_
_entity.id
_entity.type
_entity.pdbx_description
1 polymer ?
#
loop_
_entity_poly.entity_id
_entity_poly.type
_entity_poly.pdbx_seq_one_letter_code
_entity_poly.pdbx_strand_id
1 'polypeptide(L)'
;MTACSPRAALVATLAAWVLSPLGCWPAASAAETVGRSAKGRPITAVRVGSPTAKRTVLVVGAIHGNELAGRAVTRRLRQAALPPGVALVLVDDLNPDGSAAGTRQNAGGVDLNRNFPFRWRPMGMPFDIHYSGSSPLSEPESRAAAALIRRVRPRVTLYYHQMLRLVDRSGADRFLERLYARRTGLPYRAIPPLPGTATSWQNATFPGDSAFVVELAGGRLSQNGVNRHARGVIALARAITPPRVRQTPIAFGERRRREMRAYAKRHYGIEDFRLRRPRVIVQHFTASTSFRSAYDTFAHDGPDVELGELPGVCAHYVIDRDGTIHQLVPTTIMCRHTVGLNYTAIGIEHVGTSDAQVLADRRQLRSSLLLTRMLQGRYEIRTADVIGHNESLGSPYHRERVARLRRQTHGDFARRAMRRYRRLLGRFPAPATMR
;
A
#
# COMPACT_ATOMS: atom_id res chain seq x y z
N MET A 1 34.89 55.57 46.19
CA MET A 1 33.97 55.64 47.35
C MET A 1 32.57 55.83 46.79
N THR A 2 31.93 54.73 46.36
CA THR A 2 30.85 54.00 47.07
C THR A 2 29.53 54.76 47.12
N ALA A 3 28.58 54.37 46.27
CA ALA A 3 27.16 54.50 46.54
C ALA A 3 26.41 53.29 45.96
N CYS A 4 25.89 52.50 46.90
CA CYS A 4 24.88 51.45 46.88
C CYS A 4 24.00 51.27 45.63
N SER A 5 23.83 50.00 45.25
CA SER A 5 22.59 49.50 44.64
C SER A 5 22.29 48.11 45.19
N PRO A 6 21.09 47.88 45.75
CA PRO A 6 20.46 46.59 45.57
C PRO A 6 18.97 46.74 45.19
N ARG A 7 18.52 45.96 44.22
CA ARG A 7 17.10 45.66 44.02
C ARG A 7 16.92 44.14 44.05
N ALA A 8 16.33 43.66 45.16
CA ALA A 8 15.38 42.55 45.15
C ALA A 8 14.02 43.11 44.67
N ALA A 9 13.04 42.38 44.14
CA ALA A 9 12.65 41.00 44.40
C ALA A 9 11.84 40.39 43.24
N LEU A 10 11.63 39.08 43.39
CA LEU A 10 10.86 38.09 42.62
C LEU A 10 9.54 38.54 41.98
N VAL A 11 9.25 37.99 40.80
CA VAL A 11 7.95 37.32 40.49
C VAL A 11 8.20 36.13 39.55
N ALA A 12 7.74 34.95 39.96
CA ALA A 12 7.65 33.71 39.18
C ALA A 12 6.70 33.88 37.98
N THR A 13 6.85 33.21 36.83
CA THR A 13 6.23 31.89 36.61
C THR A 13 6.34 31.45 35.13
N LEU A 14 6.33 30.12 34.97
CA LEU A 14 5.80 29.32 33.85
C LEU A 14 6.65 29.17 32.57
N ALA A 15 7.41 28.08 32.59
CA ALA A 15 7.76 27.31 31.41
C ALA A 15 6.49 26.98 30.60
N ALA A 16 6.33 27.65 29.46
CA ALA A 16 5.38 27.23 28.43
C ALA A 16 5.94 25.96 27.78
N TRP A 17 5.56 24.81 28.32
CA TRP A 17 5.56 23.58 27.55
C TRP A 17 4.73 23.83 26.30
N VAL A 18 5.39 23.81 25.15
CA VAL A 18 4.71 23.68 23.86
C VAL A 18 3.98 22.35 23.90
N LEU A 19 2.73 22.38 24.34
CA LEU A 19 1.74 21.38 24.01
C LEU A 19 1.65 21.38 22.48
N SER A 20 2.44 20.53 21.85
CA SER A 20 2.14 20.09 20.50
C SER A 20 0.68 19.67 20.52
N PRO A 21 -0.21 20.29 19.72
CA PRO A 21 -1.58 19.84 19.69
C PRO A 21 -1.50 18.38 19.25
N LEU A 22 -2.01 17.48 20.08
CA LEU A 22 -2.38 16.13 19.66
C LEU A 22 -3.11 16.32 18.33
N GLY A 23 -2.45 15.95 17.23
CA GLY A 23 -2.76 16.51 15.92
C GLY A 23 -4.26 16.47 15.65
N CYS A 24 -4.87 17.62 15.35
CA CYS A 24 -6.20 17.67 14.78
C CYS A 24 -6.14 16.98 13.42
N TRP A 25 -6.65 15.75 13.35
CA TRP A 25 -6.76 15.05 12.07
C TRP A 25 -7.85 15.77 11.28
N PRO A 26 -7.67 16.00 9.98
CA PRO A 26 -8.70 16.67 9.21
C PRO A 26 -10.01 15.89 9.35
N ALA A 27 -11.02 16.56 9.88
CA ALA A 27 -12.37 16.05 10.03
C ALA A 27 -12.95 15.64 8.66
N ALA A 28 -14.03 14.86 8.67
CA ALA A 28 -14.73 14.51 7.44
C ALA A 28 -15.10 15.77 6.64
N SER A 29 -14.94 15.72 5.32
CA SER A 29 -15.32 16.81 4.43
C SER A 29 -16.84 17.00 4.43
N ALA A 30 -17.30 18.14 3.90
CA ALA A 30 -18.67 18.26 3.45
C ALA A 30 -18.99 17.17 2.40
N ALA A 31 -20.26 16.78 2.33
CA ALA A 31 -20.74 15.81 1.36
C ALA A 31 -20.69 16.42 -0.05
N GLU A 32 -20.07 15.71 -0.99
CA GLU A 32 -20.03 16.06 -2.41
C GLU A 32 -21.10 15.26 -3.15
N THR A 33 -21.87 15.91 -4.03
CA THR A 33 -22.77 15.18 -4.95
C THR A 33 -21.95 14.61 -6.10
N VAL A 34 -21.87 13.28 -6.18
CA VAL A 34 -21.09 12.55 -7.20
C VAL A 34 -21.93 12.09 -8.38
N GLY A 35 -23.25 12.28 -8.30
CA GLY A 35 -24.21 11.98 -9.35
C GLY A 35 -25.65 12.15 -8.85
N ARG A 36 -26.60 11.85 -9.71
CA ARG A 36 -28.03 11.79 -9.37
C ARG A 36 -28.59 10.45 -9.83
N SER A 37 -29.54 9.94 -9.08
CA SER A 37 -30.33 8.75 -9.43
C SER A 37 -31.33 9.04 -10.57
N ALA A 38 -32.02 8.01 -11.05
CA ALA A 38 -33.01 8.13 -12.11
C ALA A 38 -34.16 9.11 -11.77
N LYS A 39 -34.60 9.18 -10.51
CA LYS A 39 -35.58 10.17 -10.02
C LYS A 39 -34.93 11.47 -9.51
N GLY A 40 -33.66 11.72 -9.84
CA GLY A 40 -32.97 12.98 -9.54
C GLY A 40 -32.45 13.14 -8.11
N ARG A 41 -32.62 12.15 -7.22
CA ARG A 41 -32.08 12.19 -5.85
C ARG A 41 -30.54 12.20 -5.87
N PRO A 42 -29.88 13.05 -5.06
CA PRO A 42 -28.43 13.14 -5.06
C PRO A 42 -27.77 11.87 -4.50
N ILE A 43 -26.75 11.40 -5.21
CA ILE A 43 -25.81 10.38 -4.72
C ILE A 43 -24.62 11.15 -4.16
N THR A 44 -24.31 10.94 -2.87
CA THR A 44 -23.30 11.74 -2.18
C THR A 44 -22.11 10.90 -1.71
N ALA A 45 -20.94 11.53 -1.70
CA ALA A 45 -19.72 10.96 -1.14
C ALA A 45 -19.12 11.89 -0.09
N VAL A 46 -18.55 11.30 0.96
CA VAL A 46 -17.84 12.02 2.04
C VAL A 46 -16.39 11.54 2.08
N ARG A 47 -15.43 12.47 2.11
CA ARG A 47 -14.02 12.14 2.32
C ARG A 47 -13.65 12.22 3.80
N VAL A 48 -12.84 11.28 4.28
CA VAL A 48 -12.24 11.32 5.62
C VAL A 48 -10.72 11.21 5.47
N GLY A 49 -9.97 12.05 6.19
CA GLY A 49 -8.52 12.11 6.08
C GLY A 49 -8.01 13.12 5.05
N SER A 50 -6.70 13.16 4.83
CA SER A 50 -6.05 14.17 4.00
C SER A 50 -6.53 14.14 2.53
N PRO A 51 -6.82 15.30 1.91
CA PRO A 51 -7.04 15.41 0.46
C PRO A 51 -5.85 14.92 -0.38
N THR A 52 -4.63 15.00 0.17
CA THR A 52 -3.38 14.58 -0.49
C THR A 52 -2.95 13.15 -0.11
N ALA A 53 -3.86 12.36 0.48
CA ALA A 53 -3.58 10.97 0.81
C ALA A 53 -3.16 10.18 -0.44
N LYS A 54 -2.06 9.43 -0.31
CA LYS A 54 -1.51 8.63 -1.42
C LYS A 54 -2.38 7.42 -1.75
N ARG A 55 -3.21 6.97 -0.80
CA ARG A 55 -4.08 5.81 -0.95
C ARG A 55 -5.48 6.13 -0.46
N THR A 56 -6.47 5.61 -1.16
CA THR A 56 -7.87 5.76 -0.79
C THR A 56 -8.55 4.41 -0.63
N VAL A 57 -9.40 4.26 0.38
CA VAL A 57 -10.38 3.16 0.48
C VAL A 57 -11.76 3.72 0.17
N LEU A 58 -12.43 3.16 -0.83
CA LEU A 58 -13.84 3.46 -1.11
C LEU A 58 -14.72 2.47 -0.35
N VAL A 59 -15.77 2.96 0.31
CA VAL A 59 -16.75 2.13 1.01
C VAL A 59 -18.14 2.53 0.54
N VAL A 60 -18.86 1.56 -0.03
CA VAL A 60 -20.25 1.72 -0.48
C VAL A 60 -21.17 1.00 0.51
N GLY A 61 -22.04 1.77 1.16
CA GLY A 61 -22.92 1.30 2.23
C GLY A 61 -24.13 0.52 1.73
N ALA A 62 -24.68 0.90 0.58
CA ALA A 62 -25.77 0.20 -0.09
C ALA A 62 -25.67 0.40 -1.61
N ILE A 63 -25.76 -0.69 -2.36
CA ILE A 63 -25.96 -0.69 -3.82
C ILE A 63 -27.34 -1.29 -4.19
N HIS A 64 -27.87 -2.17 -3.36
CA HIS A 64 -29.28 -2.59 -3.43
C HIS A 64 -30.09 -1.82 -2.39
N GLY A 65 -31.25 -1.30 -2.79
CA GLY A 65 -32.05 -0.39 -1.95
C GLY A 65 -32.70 -1.04 -0.73
N ASN A 66 -32.77 -2.37 -0.68
CA ASN A 66 -33.26 -3.12 0.47
C ASN A 66 -32.15 -3.66 1.39
N GLU A 67 -30.88 -3.35 1.12
CA GLU A 67 -29.70 -3.84 1.87
C GLU A 67 -29.00 -2.67 2.61
N LEU A 68 -29.72 -2.02 3.52
CA LEU A 68 -29.34 -0.70 4.07
C LEU A 68 -28.37 -0.73 5.26
N ALA A 69 -28.02 -1.90 5.79
CA ALA A 69 -27.27 -1.98 7.05
C ALA A 69 -25.85 -1.39 6.95
N GLY A 70 -25.23 -1.41 5.77
CA GLY A 70 -23.89 -0.85 5.54
C GLY A 70 -23.82 0.68 5.72
N ARG A 71 -24.93 1.40 5.60
CA ARG A 71 -25.03 2.86 5.83
C ARG A 71 -24.60 3.25 7.25
N ALA A 72 -24.89 2.41 8.24
CA ALA A 72 -24.47 2.66 9.60
C ALA A 72 -22.94 2.61 9.74
N VAL A 73 -22.27 1.75 8.97
CA VAL A 73 -20.81 1.62 8.96
C VAL A 73 -20.16 2.82 8.28
N THR A 74 -20.64 3.26 7.12
CA THR A 74 -20.10 4.45 6.44
C THR A 74 -20.23 5.69 7.32
N ARG A 75 -21.36 5.90 7.99
CA ARG A 75 -21.54 7.01 8.93
C ARG A 75 -20.58 6.94 10.11
N ARG A 76 -20.40 5.76 10.72
CA ARG A 76 -19.44 5.56 11.80
C ARG A 76 -18.00 5.87 11.38
N LEU A 77 -17.65 5.61 10.12
CA LEU A 77 -16.33 5.86 9.56
C LEU A 77 -16.04 7.35 9.33
N ARG A 78 -17.04 8.24 9.31
CA ARG A 78 -16.83 9.70 9.23
C ARG A 78 -16.02 10.25 10.42
N GLN A 79 -16.05 9.53 11.54
CA GLN A 79 -15.32 9.84 12.76
C GLN A 79 -14.08 8.95 12.95
N ALA A 80 -13.62 8.27 11.90
CA ALA A 80 -12.51 7.33 12.01
C ALA A 80 -11.15 8.02 12.04
N ALA A 81 -10.33 7.59 12.98
CA ALA A 81 -8.90 7.83 12.97
C ALA A 81 -8.23 6.94 11.89
N LEU A 82 -7.74 7.55 10.80
CA LEU A 82 -6.99 6.89 9.72
C LEU A 82 -5.46 6.97 9.84
N PRO A 83 -4.72 5.94 9.41
CA PRO A 83 -3.26 6.02 9.33
C PRO A 83 -2.79 7.12 8.36
N PRO A 84 -1.61 7.75 8.58
CA PRO A 84 -1.07 8.76 7.69
C PRO A 84 -0.99 8.29 6.23
N GLY A 85 -1.31 9.18 5.30
CA GLY A 85 -1.24 8.88 3.86
C GLY A 85 -2.40 8.04 3.30
N VAL A 86 -3.42 7.75 4.11
CA VAL A 86 -4.64 7.06 3.67
C VAL A 86 -5.88 7.92 3.91
N ALA A 87 -6.79 7.94 2.94
CA ALA A 87 -8.11 8.55 3.06
C ALA A 87 -9.22 7.50 2.87
N LEU A 88 -10.41 7.80 3.39
CA LEU A 88 -11.64 7.10 3.01
C LEU A 88 -12.47 7.99 2.08
N VAL A 89 -13.15 7.35 1.12
CA VAL A 89 -14.29 7.93 0.41
C VAL A 89 -15.49 7.06 0.73
N LEU A 90 -16.56 7.67 1.23
CA LEU A 90 -17.71 6.99 1.81
C LEU A 90 -18.96 7.35 1.03
N VAL A 91 -19.60 6.37 0.42
CA VAL A 91 -20.91 6.51 -0.23
C VAL A 91 -21.91 5.75 0.64
N ASP A 92 -22.79 6.46 1.34
CA ASP A 92 -23.80 5.82 2.17
C ASP A 92 -24.74 4.96 1.31
N ASP A 93 -25.24 5.53 0.23
CA ASP A 93 -26.31 4.97 -0.57
C ASP A 93 -26.09 5.30 -2.05
N LEU A 94 -25.81 4.26 -2.84
CA LEU A 94 -25.64 4.37 -4.28
C LEU A 94 -26.98 4.23 -5.04
N ASN A 95 -28.02 3.73 -4.38
CA ASN A 95 -29.34 3.50 -4.95
C ASN A 95 -30.43 4.22 -4.12
N PRO A 96 -30.40 5.56 -4.03
CA PRO A 96 -31.33 6.29 -3.16
C PRO A 96 -32.79 6.14 -3.59
N ASP A 97 -33.05 5.82 -4.87
CA ASP A 97 -34.40 5.54 -5.36
C ASP A 97 -34.91 4.18 -4.91
N GLY A 98 -34.10 3.13 -5.04
CA GLY A 98 -34.43 1.81 -4.52
C GLY A 98 -34.56 1.82 -3.00
N SER A 99 -33.71 2.56 -2.30
CA SER A 99 -33.76 2.73 -0.85
C SER A 99 -35.04 3.42 -0.38
N ALA A 100 -35.53 4.41 -1.13
CA ALA A 100 -36.82 5.05 -0.86
C ALA A 100 -38.00 4.12 -1.14
N ALA A 101 -37.88 3.22 -2.11
CA ALA A 101 -38.92 2.27 -2.51
C ALA A 101 -38.86 0.93 -1.73
N GLY A 102 -37.79 0.65 -0.99
CA GLY A 102 -37.56 -0.65 -0.36
C GLY A 102 -37.26 -1.78 -1.36
N THR A 103 -36.77 -1.46 -2.56
CA THR A 103 -36.51 -2.44 -3.62
C THR A 103 -35.04 -2.79 -3.72
N ARG A 104 -34.73 -4.01 -4.17
CA ARG A 104 -33.35 -4.39 -4.50
C ARG A 104 -32.82 -3.51 -5.64
N GLN A 105 -33.63 -3.37 -6.68
CA GLN A 105 -33.33 -2.64 -7.90
C GLN A 105 -33.47 -1.13 -7.73
N ASN A 106 -33.00 -0.36 -8.71
CA ASN A 106 -33.26 1.09 -8.79
C ASN A 106 -34.67 1.39 -9.32
N ALA A 107 -34.97 2.67 -9.57
CA ALA A 107 -36.29 3.10 -10.08
C ALA A 107 -36.66 2.50 -11.46
N GLY A 108 -35.67 2.16 -12.29
CA GLY A 108 -35.87 1.52 -13.59
C GLY A 108 -35.99 -0.01 -13.49
N GLY A 109 -36.01 -0.58 -12.29
CA GLY A 109 -36.08 -2.02 -12.07
C GLY A 109 -34.75 -2.75 -12.37
N VAL A 110 -33.61 -2.05 -12.48
CA VAL A 110 -32.29 -2.64 -12.74
C VAL A 110 -31.57 -3.05 -11.46
N ASP A 111 -31.02 -4.26 -11.41
CA ASP A 111 -30.01 -4.64 -10.43
C ASP A 111 -28.70 -3.91 -10.78
N LEU A 112 -28.39 -2.84 -10.05
CA LEU A 112 -27.19 -2.03 -10.28
C LEU A 112 -25.90 -2.88 -10.23
N ASN A 113 -25.87 -3.95 -9.44
CA ASN A 113 -24.74 -4.86 -9.36
C ASN A 113 -24.75 -5.93 -10.48
N ARG A 114 -25.53 -5.74 -11.54
CA ARG A 114 -25.42 -6.44 -12.84
C ARG A 114 -25.18 -5.47 -14.01
N ASN A 115 -25.13 -4.17 -13.75
CA ASN A 115 -25.10 -3.12 -14.77
C ASN A 115 -23.68 -2.62 -15.11
N PHE A 116 -22.60 -3.27 -14.63
CA PHE A 116 -21.22 -2.85 -14.91
C PHE A 116 -20.61 -3.54 -16.14
N PRO A 117 -19.64 -2.92 -16.86
CA PRO A 117 -19.21 -3.40 -18.19
C PRO A 117 -18.48 -4.73 -18.28
N PHE A 118 -17.94 -5.27 -17.20
CA PHE A 118 -17.12 -6.48 -17.29
C PHE A 118 -17.97 -7.74 -17.37
N ARG A 119 -17.81 -8.48 -18.48
CA ARG A 119 -18.60 -9.68 -18.81
C ARG A 119 -20.11 -9.42 -18.78
N TRP A 120 -20.53 -8.17 -18.94
CA TRP A 120 -21.93 -7.81 -18.98
C TRP A 120 -22.65 -8.57 -20.09
N ARG A 121 -23.89 -8.98 -19.83
CA ARG A 121 -24.78 -9.57 -20.82
C ARG A 121 -26.22 -9.22 -20.47
N PRO A 122 -27.15 -9.19 -21.44
CA PRO A 122 -28.57 -9.04 -21.17
C PRO A 122 -29.05 -10.16 -20.26
N MET A 123 -29.75 -9.82 -19.18
CA MET A 123 -30.35 -10.77 -18.23
C MET A 123 -31.64 -10.20 -17.70
N GLY A 124 -32.68 -11.04 -17.65
CA GLY A 124 -33.99 -10.70 -17.06
C GLY A 124 -34.72 -9.55 -17.74
N MET A 125 -35.80 -9.13 -17.09
CA MET A 125 -36.67 -7.99 -17.40
C MET A 125 -36.75 -7.05 -16.19
N PRO A 126 -37.18 -5.78 -16.35
CA PRO A 126 -37.31 -4.86 -15.22
C PRO A 126 -37.96 -5.48 -13.98
N PHE A 127 -37.30 -5.31 -12.83
CA PHE A 127 -37.62 -5.87 -11.51
C PHE A 127 -37.30 -7.36 -11.29
N ASP A 128 -36.83 -8.09 -12.30
CA ASP A 128 -36.19 -9.38 -12.06
C ASP A 128 -34.97 -9.21 -11.15
N ILE A 129 -34.69 -10.25 -10.34
CA ILE A 129 -33.61 -10.22 -9.34
C ILE A 129 -32.24 -9.85 -9.92
N HIS A 130 -32.02 -10.15 -11.20
CA HIS A 130 -30.76 -9.91 -11.91
C HIS A 130 -30.93 -9.12 -13.20
N TYR A 131 -31.99 -8.30 -13.32
CA TYR A 131 -32.14 -7.45 -14.51
C TYR A 131 -30.92 -6.57 -14.71
N SER A 132 -30.24 -6.72 -15.84
CA SER A 132 -28.93 -6.11 -16.08
C SER A 132 -28.99 -4.69 -16.65
N GLY A 133 -30.19 -4.19 -16.98
CA GLY A 133 -30.41 -2.99 -17.76
C GLY A 133 -30.29 -3.22 -19.27
N SER A 134 -30.52 -2.18 -20.07
CA SER A 134 -30.53 -2.25 -21.54
C SER A 134 -29.12 -2.31 -22.16
N SER A 135 -28.11 -1.86 -21.43
CA SER A 135 -26.70 -1.85 -21.83
C SER A 135 -25.81 -1.67 -20.60
N PRO A 136 -24.49 -1.94 -20.70
CA PRO A 136 -23.57 -1.60 -19.62
C PRO A 136 -23.66 -0.13 -19.23
N LEU A 137 -23.76 0.14 -17.94
CA LEU A 137 -23.91 1.50 -17.37
C LEU A 137 -25.12 2.26 -17.93
N SER A 138 -26.20 1.55 -18.28
CA SER A 138 -27.49 2.17 -18.66
C SER A 138 -28.06 3.04 -17.53
N GLU A 139 -27.76 2.71 -16.27
CA GLU A 139 -28.32 3.42 -15.13
C GLU A 139 -27.45 4.62 -14.71
N PRO A 140 -28.07 5.76 -14.35
CA PRO A 140 -27.33 6.93 -13.88
C PRO A 140 -26.57 6.67 -12.57
N GLU A 141 -27.08 5.80 -11.70
CA GLU A 141 -26.38 5.37 -10.47
C GLU A 141 -25.08 4.62 -10.80
N SER A 142 -25.14 3.67 -11.74
CA SER A 142 -23.99 2.90 -12.19
C SER A 142 -22.94 3.80 -12.84
N ARG A 143 -23.36 4.77 -13.67
CA ARG A 143 -22.48 5.78 -14.25
C ARG A 143 -21.79 6.64 -13.19
N ALA A 144 -22.54 7.08 -12.18
CA ALA A 144 -22.00 7.87 -11.07
C ALA A 144 -20.93 7.08 -10.29
N ALA A 145 -21.20 5.80 -9.98
CA ALA A 145 -20.20 4.93 -9.35
C ALA A 145 -18.96 4.76 -10.22
N ALA A 146 -19.12 4.44 -11.51
CA ALA A 146 -17.99 4.24 -12.42
C ALA A 146 -17.14 5.51 -12.58
N ALA A 147 -17.77 6.69 -12.66
CA ALA A 147 -17.09 7.98 -12.70
C ALA A 147 -16.33 8.25 -11.40
N LEU A 148 -16.96 8.02 -10.24
CA LEU A 148 -16.30 8.19 -8.94
C LEU A 148 -15.08 7.28 -8.79
N ILE A 149 -15.21 6.00 -9.18
CA ILE A 149 -14.12 5.01 -9.09
C ILE A 149 -12.95 5.40 -10.00
N ARG A 150 -13.22 5.83 -11.24
CA ARG A 150 -12.19 6.33 -12.16
C ARG A 150 -11.49 7.57 -11.63
N ARG A 151 -12.23 8.50 -11.03
CA ARG A 151 -11.71 9.74 -10.45
C ARG A 151 -10.88 9.50 -9.19
N VAL A 152 -11.36 8.64 -8.29
CA VAL A 152 -10.73 8.40 -6.98
C VAL A 152 -9.58 7.40 -7.07
N ARG A 153 -9.61 6.46 -8.04
CA ARG A 153 -8.69 5.32 -8.16
C ARG A 153 -8.47 4.64 -6.80
N PRO A 154 -9.54 4.14 -6.14
CA PRO A 154 -9.42 3.56 -4.82
C PRO A 154 -8.50 2.34 -4.86
N ARG A 155 -7.64 2.24 -3.85
CA ARG A 155 -6.79 1.07 -3.63
C ARG A 155 -7.62 -0.16 -3.30
N VAL A 156 -8.64 0.08 -2.47
CA VAL A 156 -9.56 -0.93 -1.98
C VAL A 156 -10.97 -0.36 -2.06
N THR A 157 -11.91 -1.13 -2.62
CA THR A 157 -13.34 -0.83 -2.60
C THR A 157 -14.09 -1.93 -1.85
N LEU A 158 -14.89 -1.56 -0.86
CA LEU A 158 -15.81 -2.47 -0.18
C LEU A 158 -17.25 -2.15 -0.57
N TYR A 159 -18.00 -3.17 -0.99
CA TYR A 159 -19.45 -3.09 -1.15
C TYR A 159 -20.10 -3.88 -0.02
N TYR A 160 -20.88 -3.20 0.82
CA TYR A 160 -21.76 -3.88 1.75
C TYR A 160 -23.01 -4.37 1.03
N HIS A 161 -23.35 -5.61 1.30
CA HIS A 161 -24.54 -6.32 0.84
C HIS A 161 -25.22 -7.01 2.02
N GLN A 162 -26.41 -7.57 1.80
CA GLN A 162 -27.11 -8.44 2.74
C GLN A 162 -27.79 -9.60 1.99
N MET A 163 -27.96 -10.78 2.58
CA MET A 163 -27.84 -11.11 4.01
C MET A 163 -26.97 -12.33 4.33
N LEU A 164 -26.03 -12.70 3.45
CA LEU A 164 -25.33 -13.99 3.51
C LEU A 164 -24.31 -14.14 4.65
N ARG A 165 -24.01 -13.07 5.40
CA ARG A 165 -23.09 -13.08 6.56
C ARG A 165 -21.71 -13.68 6.22
N LEU A 166 -21.05 -13.14 5.20
CA LEU A 166 -19.73 -13.62 4.75
C LEU A 166 -18.90 -12.49 4.11
N VAL A 167 -17.60 -12.72 3.95
CA VAL A 167 -16.76 -11.96 3.03
C VAL A 167 -16.56 -12.80 1.78
N ASP A 168 -16.95 -12.26 0.63
CA ASP A 168 -16.86 -12.97 -0.64
C ASP A 168 -15.39 -13.05 -1.11
N ARG A 169 -15.07 -14.16 -1.77
CA ARG A 169 -13.84 -14.33 -2.55
C ARG A 169 -14.07 -13.73 -3.94
N SER A 170 -14.16 -12.40 -3.99
CA SER A 170 -14.52 -11.64 -5.19
C SER A 170 -13.39 -11.58 -6.25
N GLY A 171 -12.30 -12.32 -6.04
CA GLY A 171 -11.13 -12.35 -6.93
C GLY A 171 -10.15 -11.20 -6.69
N ALA A 172 -10.23 -10.51 -5.55
CA ALA A 172 -9.34 -9.42 -5.18
C ALA A 172 -8.08 -9.93 -4.44
N ASP A 173 -7.32 -9.03 -3.81
CA ASP A 173 -6.20 -9.40 -2.95
C ASP A 173 -6.69 -10.25 -1.75
N ARG A 174 -6.38 -11.55 -1.82
CA ARG A 174 -6.77 -12.55 -0.80
C ARG A 174 -6.29 -12.19 0.61
N PHE A 175 -5.17 -11.47 0.75
CA PHE A 175 -4.71 -11.03 2.07
C PHE A 175 -5.68 -10.00 2.64
N LEU A 176 -6.12 -9.04 1.84
CA LEU A 176 -7.06 -8.00 2.26
C LEU A 176 -8.44 -8.58 2.58
N GLU A 177 -8.99 -9.43 1.72
CA GLU A 177 -10.27 -10.11 1.98
C GLU A 177 -10.23 -10.92 3.29
N ARG A 178 -9.18 -11.74 3.48
CA ARG A 178 -8.99 -12.53 4.72
C ARG A 178 -8.70 -11.66 5.93
N LEU A 179 -8.03 -10.52 5.76
CA LEU A 179 -7.79 -9.59 6.85
C LEU A 179 -9.13 -9.03 7.33
N TYR A 180 -9.98 -8.57 6.42
CA TYR A 180 -11.30 -8.07 6.79
C TYR A 180 -12.14 -9.17 7.46
N ALA A 181 -12.23 -10.36 6.85
CA ALA A 181 -12.96 -11.50 7.40
C ALA A 181 -12.52 -11.85 8.83
N ARG A 182 -11.21 -11.95 9.08
CA ARG A 182 -10.69 -12.22 10.44
C ARG A 182 -11.00 -11.11 11.43
N ARG A 183 -10.99 -9.85 11.00
CA ARG A 183 -11.26 -8.69 11.86
C ARG A 183 -12.75 -8.58 12.22
N THR A 184 -13.62 -9.07 11.35
CA THR A 184 -15.07 -9.06 11.58
C THR A 184 -15.61 -10.39 12.12
N GLY A 185 -14.83 -11.47 12.04
CA GLY A 185 -15.27 -12.81 12.40
C GLY A 185 -16.27 -13.40 11.39
N LEU A 186 -16.34 -12.83 10.19
CA LEU A 186 -17.17 -13.36 9.11
C LEU A 186 -16.46 -14.54 8.42
N PRO A 187 -17.19 -15.60 8.02
CA PRO A 187 -16.67 -16.61 7.11
C PRO A 187 -16.14 -16.01 5.82
N TYR A 188 -15.03 -16.54 5.31
CA TYR A 188 -14.46 -16.18 4.00
C TYR A 188 -14.76 -17.29 2.99
N ARG A 189 -15.75 -17.05 2.12
CA ARG A 189 -16.32 -18.04 1.18
C ARG A 189 -16.47 -17.43 -0.20
N ALA A 190 -16.61 -18.27 -1.23
CA ALA A 190 -16.89 -17.80 -2.58
C ALA A 190 -18.40 -17.86 -2.84
N ILE A 191 -18.95 -16.80 -3.42
CA ILE A 191 -20.28 -16.80 -4.04
C ILE A 191 -20.11 -17.15 -5.54
N PRO A 192 -21.06 -17.86 -6.17
CA PRO A 192 -21.04 -18.08 -7.61
C PRO A 192 -20.84 -16.77 -8.39
N PRO A 193 -19.92 -16.73 -9.37
CA PRO A 193 -19.63 -15.49 -10.09
C PRO A 193 -20.84 -15.09 -10.94
N LEU A 194 -21.21 -13.81 -10.86
CA LEU A 194 -22.26 -13.22 -11.68
C LEU A 194 -21.68 -12.13 -12.59
N PRO A 195 -22.15 -12.04 -13.85
CA PRO A 195 -21.68 -11.04 -14.80
C PRO A 195 -22.11 -9.64 -14.38
N GLY A 196 -21.36 -8.63 -14.84
CA GLY A 196 -21.74 -7.24 -14.68
C GLY A 196 -21.73 -6.69 -13.25
N THR A 197 -21.03 -7.36 -12.33
CA THR A 197 -20.88 -6.87 -10.95
C THR A 197 -19.87 -5.73 -10.85
N ALA A 198 -20.09 -4.81 -9.91
CA ALA A 198 -19.20 -3.67 -9.67
C ALA A 198 -17.78 -4.12 -9.27
N THR A 199 -17.69 -5.20 -8.50
CA THR A 199 -16.42 -5.77 -8.02
C THR A 199 -15.64 -6.43 -9.16
N SER A 200 -16.30 -7.27 -9.98
CA SER A 200 -15.62 -7.92 -11.12
C SER A 200 -15.12 -6.89 -12.13
N TRP A 201 -15.92 -5.84 -12.42
CA TRP A 201 -15.49 -4.74 -13.28
C TRP A 201 -14.27 -3.99 -12.74
N GLN A 202 -14.27 -3.63 -11.45
CA GLN A 202 -13.10 -2.97 -10.84
C GLN A 202 -11.85 -3.86 -10.87
N ASN A 203 -11.97 -5.12 -10.47
CA ASN A 203 -10.83 -6.04 -10.41
C ASN A 203 -10.25 -6.33 -11.80
N ALA A 204 -11.07 -6.34 -12.85
CA ALA A 204 -10.62 -6.50 -14.23
C ALA A 204 -10.04 -5.21 -14.84
N THR A 205 -10.64 -4.05 -14.54
CA THR A 205 -10.26 -2.76 -15.13
C THR A 205 -9.02 -2.16 -14.48
N PHE A 206 -8.84 -2.40 -13.19
CA PHE A 206 -7.78 -1.78 -12.39
C PHE A 206 -6.87 -2.85 -11.78
N PRO A 207 -6.04 -3.52 -12.60
CA PRO A 207 -5.17 -4.58 -12.13
C PRO A 207 -4.26 -4.07 -11.01
N GLY A 208 -4.34 -4.76 -9.88
CA GLY A 208 -3.59 -4.45 -8.69
C GLY A 208 -4.36 -3.75 -7.58
N ASP A 209 -5.47 -3.08 -7.90
CA ASP A 209 -6.45 -2.61 -6.90
C ASP A 209 -7.33 -3.79 -6.44
N SER A 210 -8.20 -3.56 -5.46
CA SER A 210 -9.01 -4.64 -4.86
C SER A 210 -10.43 -4.19 -4.54
N ALA A 211 -11.42 -4.78 -5.21
CA ALA A 211 -12.82 -4.59 -4.90
C ALA A 211 -13.46 -5.92 -4.46
N PHE A 212 -14.15 -5.93 -3.32
CA PHE A 212 -14.79 -7.14 -2.82
C PHE A 212 -16.08 -6.86 -2.04
N VAL A 213 -16.91 -7.90 -1.95
CA VAL A 213 -18.21 -7.87 -1.29
C VAL A 213 -18.09 -8.29 0.17
N VAL A 214 -18.79 -7.57 1.04
CA VAL A 214 -19.06 -7.97 2.42
C VAL A 214 -20.57 -8.12 2.59
N GLU A 215 -21.02 -9.36 2.73
CA GLU A 215 -22.38 -9.73 3.05
C GLU A 215 -22.59 -9.63 4.57
N LEU A 216 -23.38 -8.66 5.00
CA LEU A 216 -23.79 -8.50 6.40
C LEU A 216 -24.91 -9.51 6.73
N ALA A 217 -25.23 -9.66 8.02
CA ALA A 217 -26.42 -10.40 8.42
C ALA A 217 -27.70 -9.62 8.06
N GLY A 218 -28.84 -10.30 7.98
CA GLY A 218 -30.14 -9.67 7.74
C GLY A 218 -30.53 -8.69 8.85
N GLY A 219 -31.29 -7.65 8.50
CA GLY A 219 -31.75 -6.62 9.43
C GLY A 219 -30.69 -5.56 9.76
N ARG A 220 -30.88 -4.87 10.89
CA ARG A 220 -30.00 -3.76 11.31
C ARG A 220 -28.78 -4.29 12.06
N LEU A 221 -27.62 -3.65 11.85
CA LEU A 221 -26.45 -3.91 12.69
C LEU A 221 -26.65 -3.31 14.10
N SER A 222 -26.27 -4.07 15.12
CA SER A 222 -26.07 -3.52 16.46
C SER A 222 -24.89 -2.54 16.47
N GLN A 223 -24.82 -1.66 17.47
CA GLN A 223 -23.70 -0.70 17.59
C GLN A 223 -22.33 -1.41 17.64
N ASN A 224 -22.27 -2.57 18.31
CA ASN A 224 -21.07 -3.41 18.32
C ASN A 224 -20.73 -3.99 16.95
N GLY A 225 -21.74 -4.38 16.17
CA GLY A 225 -21.58 -4.78 14.77
C GLY A 225 -21.00 -3.65 13.92
N VAL A 226 -21.60 -2.45 13.99
CA VAL A 226 -21.14 -1.25 13.28
C VAL A 226 -19.67 -0.94 13.61
N ASN A 227 -19.32 -0.90 14.90
CA ASN A 227 -17.95 -0.66 15.37
C ASN A 227 -16.97 -1.77 14.92
N ARG A 228 -17.42 -3.02 14.83
CA ARG A 228 -16.60 -4.13 14.34
C ARG A 228 -16.27 -3.96 12.86
N HIS A 229 -17.26 -3.67 12.02
CA HIS A 229 -17.05 -3.45 10.59
C HIS A 229 -16.21 -2.20 10.31
N ALA A 230 -16.43 -1.11 11.05
CA ALA A 230 -15.59 0.09 10.96
C ALA A 230 -14.11 -0.21 11.29
N ARG A 231 -13.84 -1.00 12.36
CA ARG A 231 -12.48 -1.48 12.67
C ARG A 231 -11.90 -2.37 11.58
N GLY A 232 -12.73 -3.18 10.91
CA GLY A 232 -12.34 -3.96 9.74
C GLY A 232 -11.84 -3.07 8.59
N VAL A 233 -12.58 -2.01 8.25
CA VAL A 233 -12.17 -1.04 7.22
C VAL A 233 -10.88 -0.31 7.61
N ILE A 234 -10.75 0.13 8.88
CA ILE A 234 -9.53 0.79 9.37
C ILE A 234 -8.33 -0.19 9.31
N ALA A 235 -8.54 -1.49 9.56
CA ALA A 235 -7.48 -2.48 9.42
C ALA A 235 -7.00 -2.63 7.97
N LEU A 236 -7.90 -2.53 7.00
CA LEU A 236 -7.53 -2.48 5.57
C LEU A 236 -6.75 -1.22 5.24
N ALA A 237 -7.21 -0.06 5.70
CA ALA A 237 -6.50 1.22 5.52
C ALA A 237 -5.05 1.13 6.05
N ARG A 238 -4.85 0.53 7.24
CA ARG A 238 -3.51 0.28 7.81
C ARG A 238 -2.69 -0.71 7.00
N ALA A 239 -3.32 -1.74 6.42
CA ALA A 239 -2.62 -2.75 5.64
C ALA A 239 -2.04 -2.17 4.35
N ILE A 240 -2.76 -1.26 3.70
CA ILE A 240 -2.34 -0.62 2.44
C ILE A 240 -1.50 0.64 2.65
N THR A 241 -1.22 1.02 3.89
CA THR A 241 -0.42 2.20 4.21
C THR A 241 1.01 1.97 3.72
N PRO A 242 1.55 2.82 2.83
CA PRO A 242 2.94 2.72 2.41
C PRO A 242 3.88 2.83 3.62
N PRO A 243 5.02 2.10 3.63
CA PRO A 243 6.00 2.27 4.69
C PRO A 243 6.49 3.72 4.74
N ARG A 244 6.70 4.25 5.95
CA ARG A 244 7.33 5.57 6.12
C ARG A 244 8.81 5.43 5.83
N VAL A 245 9.26 6.09 4.77
CA VAL A 245 10.66 6.15 4.37
C VAL A 245 11.23 7.51 4.75
N ARG A 246 12.24 7.53 5.62
CA ARG A 246 13.00 8.72 5.95
C ARG A 246 14.05 8.96 4.86
N GLN A 247 14.08 10.16 4.30
CA GLN A 247 15.15 10.55 3.39
C GLN A 247 16.40 10.84 4.23
N THR A 248 17.50 10.15 3.95
CA THR A 248 18.78 10.35 4.63
C THR A 248 19.89 10.18 3.60
N PRO A 249 19.94 11.07 2.59
CA PRO A 249 20.75 10.84 1.42
C PRO A 249 22.25 10.90 1.75
N ILE A 250 23.03 10.01 1.15
CA ILE A 250 24.49 10.13 1.09
C ILE A 250 24.89 11.07 -0.04
N ALA A 251 26.11 11.61 0.02
CA ALA A 251 26.66 12.41 -1.07
C ALA A 251 26.83 11.55 -2.33
N PHE A 252 26.12 11.91 -3.41
CA PHE A 252 26.20 11.25 -4.72
C PHE A 252 26.32 12.29 -5.85
N GLY A 253 27.37 13.11 -5.74
CA GLY A 253 27.69 14.19 -6.67
C GLY A 253 28.27 13.70 -8.00
N GLU A 254 28.63 14.64 -8.86
CA GLU A 254 29.08 14.36 -10.24
C GLU A 254 30.33 13.47 -10.31
N ARG A 255 31.24 13.55 -9.32
CA ARG A 255 32.41 12.66 -9.25
C ARG A 255 32.00 11.18 -9.13
N ARG A 256 31.22 10.85 -8.10
CA ARG A 256 30.70 9.49 -7.86
C ARG A 256 29.83 8.97 -9.01
N ARG A 257 29.11 9.86 -9.72
CA ARG A 257 28.36 9.50 -10.94
C ARG A 257 29.26 9.14 -12.11
N ARG A 258 30.37 9.86 -12.31
CA ARG A 258 31.38 9.50 -13.33
C ARG A 258 32.04 8.16 -13.00
N GLU A 259 32.38 7.94 -11.73
CA GLU A 259 32.90 6.65 -11.26
C GLU A 259 31.91 5.52 -11.48
N MET A 260 30.63 5.72 -11.12
CA MET A 260 29.57 4.72 -11.35
C MET A 260 29.39 4.41 -12.84
N ARG A 261 29.48 5.42 -13.73
CA ARG A 261 29.46 5.21 -15.18
C ARG A 261 30.66 4.39 -15.66
N ALA A 262 31.86 4.71 -15.17
CA ALA A 262 33.08 3.96 -15.50
C ALA A 262 33.00 2.51 -14.99
N TYR A 263 32.52 2.31 -13.77
CA TYR A 263 32.24 0.99 -13.22
C TYR A 263 31.22 0.23 -14.07
N ALA A 264 30.08 0.83 -14.40
CA ALA A 264 29.07 0.17 -15.22
C ALA A 264 29.59 -0.19 -16.63
N LYS A 265 30.47 0.64 -17.21
CA LYS A 265 31.14 0.34 -18.49
C LYS A 265 32.04 -0.89 -18.35
N ARG A 266 32.87 -0.96 -17.31
CA ARG A 266 33.78 -2.09 -17.08
C ARG A 266 33.03 -3.39 -16.80
N HIS A 267 32.10 -3.40 -15.85
CA HIS A 267 31.45 -4.61 -15.35
C HIS A 267 30.31 -5.09 -16.25
N TYR A 268 29.59 -4.15 -16.85
CA TYR A 268 28.35 -4.45 -17.60
C TYR A 268 28.39 -3.95 -19.03
N GLY A 269 29.38 -3.16 -19.47
CA GLY A 269 29.35 -2.53 -20.79
C GLY A 269 28.28 -1.46 -20.94
N ILE A 270 27.88 -0.83 -19.83
CA ILE A 270 26.83 0.20 -19.81
C ILE A 270 27.49 1.53 -19.49
N GLU A 271 27.41 2.49 -20.41
CA GLU A 271 27.95 3.85 -20.20
C GLU A 271 26.92 4.79 -19.57
N ASP A 272 26.27 4.35 -18.50
CA ASP A 272 25.28 5.13 -17.75
C ASP A 272 25.42 4.83 -16.24
N PHE A 273 25.06 5.79 -15.38
CA PHE A 273 25.01 5.60 -13.93
C PHE A 273 23.59 5.37 -13.42
N ARG A 274 22.58 5.57 -14.27
CA ARG A 274 21.16 5.51 -13.89
C ARG A 274 20.66 4.07 -13.79
N LEU A 275 19.94 3.76 -12.72
CA LEU A 275 19.19 2.52 -12.57
C LEU A 275 17.82 2.67 -13.24
N ARG A 276 17.66 2.13 -14.46
CA ARG A 276 16.47 2.39 -15.30
C ARG A 276 15.33 1.41 -15.11
N ARG A 277 15.65 0.12 -15.00
CA ARG A 277 14.67 -0.98 -14.94
C ARG A 277 15.13 -2.01 -13.91
N PRO A 278 15.02 -1.70 -12.61
CA PRO A 278 15.38 -2.67 -11.59
C PRO A 278 14.49 -3.91 -11.71
N ARG A 279 15.13 -5.08 -11.78
CA ARG A 279 14.48 -6.39 -11.85
C ARG A 279 14.71 -7.23 -10.61
N VAL A 280 15.64 -6.83 -9.73
CA VAL A 280 16.08 -7.60 -8.57
C VAL A 280 16.04 -6.72 -7.32
N ILE A 281 15.66 -7.29 -6.18
CA ILE A 281 15.88 -6.71 -4.86
C ILE A 281 16.85 -7.62 -4.13
N VAL A 282 17.98 -7.07 -3.66
CA VAL A 282 18.98 -7.83 -2.90
C VAL A 282 18.91 -7.44 -1.43
N GLN A 283 18.71 -8.43 -0.57
CA GLN A 283 18.71 -8.28 0.88
C GLN A 283 20.11 -8.50 1.43
N HIS A 284 20.53 -7.58 2.29
CA HIS A 284 21.85 -7.56 2.92
C HIS A 284 21.74 -7.30 4.42
N PHE A 285 22.78 -7.64 5.17
CA PHE A 285 22.97 -7.10 6.52
C PHE A 285 24.30 -6.34 6.60
N THR A 286 24.36 -5.31 7.44
CA THR A 286 25.46 -4.34 7.42
C THR A 286 26.76 -4.82 8.07
N ALA A 287 26.73 -5.97 8.73
CA ALA A 287 27.80 -6.47 9.62
C ALA A 287 28.16 -5.46 10.74
N SER A 288 27.21 -4.60 11.09
CA SER A 288 27.37 -3.55 12.11
C SER A 288 26.16 -3.52 13.05
N THR A 289 26.31 -2.83 14.18
CA THR A 289 25.27 -2.76 15.22
C THR A 289 24.49 -1.45 15.23
N SER A 290 24.83 -0.49 14.37
CA SER A 290 24.16 0.82 14.30
C SER A 290 23.95 1.32 12.88
N PHE A 291 22.86 2.07 12.68
CA PHE A 291 22.63 2.80 11.43
C PHE A 291 23.77 3.76 11.11
N ARG A 292 24.34 4.46 12.10
CA ARG A 292 25.39 5.45 11.86
C ARG A 292 26.64 4.83 11.25
N SER A 293 27.09 3.69 11.77
CA SER A 293 28.23 2.96 11.21
C SER A 293 27.99 2.53 9.75
N ALA A 294 26.80 1.99 9.45
CA ALA A 294 26.44 1.64 8.08
C ALA A 294 26.37 2.88 7.16
N TYR A 295 25.77 3.97 7.65
CA TYR A 295 25.68 5.23 6.91
C TYR A 295 27.05 5.80 6.57
N ASP A 296 27.97 5.89 7.55
CA ASP A 296 29.31 6.44 7.34
C ASP A 296 30.11 5.60 6.33
N THR A 297 29.94 4.28 6.36
CA THR A 297 30.53 3.36 5.37
C THR A 297 30.02 3.65 3.96
N PHE A 298 28.71 3.80 3.76
CA PHE A 298 28.15 4.07 2.42
C PHE A 298 28.38 5.52 1.95
N ALA A 299 28.46 6.46 2.88
CA ALA A 299 28.76 7.86 2.61
C ALA A 299 30.22 8.05 2.17
N HIS A 300 31.13 7.20 2.65
CA HIS A 300 32.50 7.17 2.20
C HIS A 300 32.59 6.68 0.75
N ASP A 301 33.06 7.56 -0.12
CA ASP A 301 33.26 7.30 -1.55
C ASP A 301 34.75 7.06 -1.83
N GLY A 302 35.26 5.96 -1.30
CA GLY A 302 36.63 5.48 -1.50
C GLY A 302 36.66 4.04 -1.97
N PRO A 303 37.81 3.53 -2.44
CA PRO A 303 37.99 2.13 -2.80
C PRO A 303 37.63 1.25 -1.61
N ASP A 304 36.80 0.23 -1.83
CA ASP A 304 36.45 -0.72 -0.78
C ASP A 304 37.62 -1.64 -0.44
N VAL A 305 37.65 -2.12 0.80
CA VAL A 305 38.73 -2.97 1.34
C VAL A 305 38.84 -4.33 0.65
N GLU A 306 37.77 -4.81 0.01
CA GLU A 306 37.73 -6.16 -0.56
C GLU A 306 38.17 -6.18 -2.03
N LEU A 307 37.63 -5.27 -2.85
CA LEU A 307 37.87 -5.26 -4.30
C LEU A 307 38.78 -4.12 -4.76
N GLY A 308 38.99 -3.10 -3.93
CA GLY A 308 39.72 -1.88 -4.28
C GLY A 308 39.04 -1.07 -5.38
N GLU A 309 37.70 -1.13 -5.50
CA GLU A 309 36.98 -0.53 -6.63
C GLU A 309 36.22 0.75 -6.27
N LEU A 310 36.18 1.68 -7.23
CA LEU A 310 35.30 2.85 -7.24
C LEU A 310 34.09 2.63 -8.18
N PRO A 311 32.92 3.25 -7.87
CA PRO A 311 32.67 4.10 -6.70
C PRO A 311 32.63 3.28 -5.40
N GLY A 312 32.71 3.95 -4.24
CA GLY A 312 32.57 3.27 -2.96
C GLY A 312 31.23 2.52 -2.86
N VAL A 313 31.17 1.47 -2.05
CA VAL A 313 29.93 0.69 -1.86
C VAL A 313 28.78 1.57 -1.37
N CYS A 314 27.55 1.25 -1.79
CA CYS A 314 26.35 1.92 -1.30
C CYS A 314 25.12 1.05 -1.44
N ALA A 315 24.10 1.32 -0.64
CA ALA A 315 22.78 0.72 -0.76
C ALA A 315 21.71 1.79 -0.99
N HIS A 316 20.57 1.39 -1.55
CA HIS A 316 19.45 2.31 -1.74
C HIS A 316 18.72 2.57 -0.43
N TYR A 317 18.58 1.52 0.39
CA TYR A 317 17.88 1.57 1.66
C TYR A 317 18.69 0.91 2.78
N VAL A 318 18.57 1.45 3.99
CA VAL A 318 19.01 0.83 5.24
C VAL A 318 17.82 0.77 6.20
N ILE A 319 17.64 -0.35 6.88
CA ILE A 319 16.60 -0.55 7.90
C ILE A 319 17.26 -0.71 9.26
N ASP A 320 17.02 0.24 10.15
CA ASP A 320 17.55 0.23 11.51
C ASP A 320 16.81 -0.80 12.39
N ARG A 321 17.37 -1.11 13.57
CA ARG A 321 16.85 -2.08 14.54
C ARG A 321 15.47 -1.70 15.07
N ASP A 322 15.16 -0.41 15.13
CA ASP A 322 13.83 0.07 15.53
C ASP A 322 12.77 -0.08 14.42
N GLY A 323 13.19 -0.47 13.20
CA GLY A 323 12.36 -0.60 12.01
C GLY A 323 12.30 0.67 11.15
N THR A 324 13.04 1.73 11.47
CA THR A 324 13.11 2.94 10.64
C THR A 324 13.77 2.62 9.30
N ILE A 325 13.10 2.99 8.21
CA ILE A 325 13.60 2.82 6.85
C ILE A 325 14.23 4.13 6.39
N HIS A 326 15.54 4.10 6.14
CA HIS A 326 16.29 5.20 5.55
C HIS A 326 16.49 4.95 4.07
N GLN A 327 16.21 5.95 3.23
CA GLN A 327 16.63 5.96 1.83
C GLN A 327 17.90 6.80 1.68
N LEU A 328 18.99 6.14 1.26
CA LEU A 328 20.30 6.76 1.10
C LEU A 328 20.56 7.19 -0.34
N VAL A 329 20.14 6.37 -1.32
CA VAL A 329 20.31 6.65 -2.75
C VAL A 329 18.97 6.48 -3.47
N PRO A 330 18.58 7.41 -4.37
CA PRO A 330 17.40 7.25 -5.19
C PRO A 330 17.46 5.96 -6.02
N THR A 331 16.34 5.24 -6.13
CA THR A 331 16.23 4.01 -6.96
C THR A 331 16.28 4.27 -8.47
N THR A 332 16.71 5.46 -8.88
CA THR A 332 17.02 5.87 -10.26
C THR A 332 18.53 5.95 -10.53
N ILE A 333 19.35 5.71 -9.51
CA ILE A 333 20.82 5.72 -9.57
C ILE A 333 21.30 4.32 -9.20
N MET A 334 22.26 3.77 -9.94
CA MET A 334 22.87 2.48 -9.60
C MET A 334 23.73 2.63 -8.33
N CYS A 335 23.67 1.63 -7.48
CA CYS A 335 24.53 1.51 -6.32
C CYS A 335 25.41 0.28 -6.42
N ARG A 336 26.65 0.36 -5.92
CA ARG A 336 27.54 -0.79 -5.84
C ARG A 336 27.31 -1.53 -4.52
N HIS A 337 26.55 -2.61 -4.56
CA HIS A 337 26.26 -3.49 -3.40
C HIS A 337 26.28 -4.98 -3.73
N THR A 338 26.17 -5.35 -5.00
CA THR A 338 26.22 -6.73 -5.48
C THR A 338 26.79 -6.75 -6.89
N VAL A 339 28.10 -6.99 -6.97
CA VAL A 339 28.81 -7.14 -8.25
C VAL A 339 28.09 -8.20 -9.09
N GLY A 340 27.94 -7.93 -10.39
CA GLY A 340 27.13 -8.75 -11.28
C GLY A 340 25.64 -8.37 -11.38
N LEU A 341 25.10 -7.57 -10.45
CA LEU A 341 23.68 -7.21 -10.41
C LEU A 341 23.40 -5.72 -10.24
N ASN A 342 24.39 -4.89 -9.90
CA ASN A 342 24.23 -3.46 -9.61
C ASN A 342 23.48 -2.67 -10.71
N TYR A 343 23.55 -3.10 -11.97
CA TYR A 343 22.87 -2.45 -13.08
C TYR A 343 21.33 -2.64 -13.08
N THR A 344 20.81 -3.56 -12.28
CA THR A 344 19.38 -3.92 -12.26
C THR A 344 18.85 -4.26 -10.85
N ALA A 345 19.64 -4.04 -9.81
CA ALA A 345 19.27 -4.39 -8.44
C ALA A 345 19.02 -3.17 -7.56
N ILE A 346 18.08 -3.32 -6.62
CA ILE A 346 17.89 -2.43 -5.48
C ILE A 346 18.39 -3.14 -4.22
N GLY A 347 19.50 -2.67 -3.64
CA GLY A 347 19.99 -3.14 -2.35
C GLY A 347 19.21 -2.59 -1.15
N ILE A 348 18.83 -3.50 -0.23
CA ILE A 348 18.24 -3.20 1.08
C ILE A 348 19.15 -3.80 2.16
N GLU A 349 19.72 -2.92 2.96
CA GLU A 349 20.59 -3.26 4.08
C GLU A 349 19.82 -3.30 5.38
N HIS A 350 20.16 -4.23 6.25
CA HIS A 350 19.59 -4.34 7.59
C HIS A 350 20.69 -4.18 8.62
N VAL A 351 20.54 -3.22 9.53
CA VAL A 351 21.46 -3.08 10.66
C VAL A 351 21.45 -4.37 11.46
N GLY A 352 22.58 -5.07 11.47
CA GLY A 352 22.70 -6.40 12.05
C GLY A 352 23.95 -7.14 11.58
N THR A 353 24.24 -8.23 12.25
CA THR A 353 25.47 -9.04 12.09
C THR A 353 25.22 -10.41 11.48
N SER A 354 23.95 -10.81 11.33
CA SER A 354 23.56 -12.07 10.67
C SER A 354 22.13 -12.01 10.14
N ASP A 355 21.81 -12.85 9.16
CA ASP A 355 20.46 -13.02 8.65
C ASP A 355 19.50 -13.57 9.72
N ALA A 356 19.98 -14.44 10.62
CA ALA A 356 19.22 -14.94 11.76
C ALA A 356 18.75 -13.81 12.70
N GLN A 357 19.66 -12.88 13.03
CA GLN A 357 19.34 -11.71 13.87
C GLN A 357 18.30 -10.81 13.21
N VAL A 358 18.44 -10.54 11.90
CA VAL A 358 17.49 -9.72 11.14
C VAL A 358 16.11 -10.39 11.07
N LEU A 359 16.06 -11.69 10.78
CA LEU A 359 14.81 -12.45 10.67
C LEU A 359 14.12 -12.70 12.03
N ALA A 360 14.82 -12.52 13.15
CA ALA A 360 14.26 -12.59 14.50
C ALA A 360 13.68 -11.25 14.96
N ASP A 361 14.19 -10.12 14.45
CA ASP A 361 13.72 -8.79 14.81
C ASP A 361 12.37 -8.47 14.14
N ARG A 362 11.30 -8.48 14.94
CA ARG A 362 9.94 -8.26 14.44
C ARG A 362 9.72 -6.88 13.82
N ARG A 363 10.40 -5.83 14.33
CA ARG A 363 10.21 -4.46 13.84
C ARG A 363 10.94 -4.30 12.51
N GLN A 364 12.22 -4.65 12.49
CA GLN A 364 13.05 -4.60 11.29
C GLN A 364 12.49 -5.48 10.16
N LEU A 365 12.11 -6.73 10.45
CA LEU A 365 11.54 -7.64 9.46
C LEU A 365 10.21 -7.13 8.89
N ARG A 366 9.34 -6.55 9.72
CA ARG A 366 8.08 -5.99 9.24
C ARG A 366 8.32 -4.83 8.28
N SER A 367 9.23 -3.93 8.61
CA SER A 367 9.61 -2.81 7.74
C SER A 367 10.22 -3.29 6.43
N SER A 368 11.08 -4.30 6.49
CA SER A 368 11.70 -4.92 5.32
C SER A 368 10.68 -5.53 4.37
N LEU A 369 9.72 -6.31 4.89
CA LEU A 369 8.68 -6.93 4.09
C LEU A 369 7.75 -5.88 3.45
N LEU A 370 7.39 -4.81 4.17
CA LEU A 370 6.58 -3.72 3.63
C LEU A 370 7.30 -2.93 2.55
N LEU A 371 8.57 -2.58 2.77
CA LEU A 371 9.43 -1.92 1.79
C LEU A 371 9.58 -2.79 0.53
N THR A 372 9.86 -4.07 0.71
CA THR A 372 9.98 -5.02 -0.39
C THR A 372 8.69 -5.12 -1.19
N ARG A 373 7.51 -5.24 -0.54
CA ARG A 373 6.23 -5.25 -1.27
C ARG A 373 5.98 -3.97 -2.04
N MET A 374 6.29 -2.81 -1.47
CA MET A 374 6.19 -1.52 -2.15
C MET A 374 7.08 -1.48 -3.40
N LEU A 375 8.35 -1.88 -3.28
CA LEU A 375 9.30 -1.91 -4.40
C LEU A 375 8.90 -2.92 -5.47
N GLN A 376 8.45 -4.12 -5.09
CA GLN A 376 7.90 -5.10 -6.01
C GLN A 376 6.70 -4.54 -6.77
N GLY A 377 5.83 -3.79 -6.09
CA GLY A 377 4.70 -3.13 -6.71
C GLY A 377 5.16 -2.14 -7.77
N ARG A 378 6.01 -1.20 -7.35
CA ARG A 378 6.48 -0.07 -8.15
C ARG A 378 7.27 -0.47 -9.39
N TYR A 379 8.07 -1.53 -9.28
CA TYR A 379 8.99 -1.97 -10.35
C TYR A 379 8.63 -3.32 -10.98
N GLU A 380 7.50 -3.91 -10.56
CA GLU A 380 7.01 -5.20 -11.07
C GLU A 380 8.00 -6.35 -10.86
N ILE A 381 8.72 -6.31 -9.73
CA ILE A 381 9.74 -7.31 -9.37
C ILE A 381 9.05 -8.55 -8.80
N ARG A 382 9.30 -9.72 -9.40
CA ARG A 382 8.68 -10.99 -8.97
C ARG A 382 9.21 -11.39 -7.60
N THR A 383 8.45 -12.19 -6.86
CA THR A 383 8.92 -12.69 -5.56
C THR A 383 10.13 -13.60 -5.68
N ALA A 384 10.31 -14.29 -6.81
CA ALA A 384 11.52 -15.06 -7.10
C ALA A 384 12.79 -14.19 -7.24
N ASP A 385 12.65 -12.94 -7.68
CA ASP A 385 13.77 -12.01 -7.89
C ASP A 385 14.02 -11.12 -6.65
N VAL A 386 13.42 -11.46 -5.51
CA VAL A 386 13.82 -10.95 -4.19
C VAL A 386 14.78 -11.96 -3.60
N ILE A 387 16.07 -11.63 -3.63
CA ILE A 387 17.16 -12.55 -3.33
C ILE A 387 18.01 -12.04 -2.17
N GLY A 388 18.78 -12.93 -1.56
CA GLY A 388 19.89 -12.56 -0.68
C GLY A 388 21.15 -12.38 -1.50
N HIS A 389 22.15 -11.70 -0.95
CA HIS A 389 23.44 -11.54 -1.64
C HIS A 389 24.03 -12.90 -2.04
N ASN A 390 23.96 -13.89 -1.15
CA ASN A 390 24.44 -15.24 -1.39
C ASN A 390 23.77 -15.97 -2.58
N GLU A 391 22.59 -15.51 -3.02
CA GLU A 391 21.89 -16.07 -4.18
C GLU A 391 22.28 -15.37 -5.51
N SER A 392 23.18 -14.37 -5.50
CA SER A 392 23.48 -13.48 -6.63
C SER A 392 23.86 -14.21 -7.91
N LEU A 393 24.75 -15.21 -7.82
CA LEU A 393 25.25 -15.97 -8.98
C LEU A 393 24.16 -16.84 -9.63
N GLY A 394 23.12 -17.20 -8.88
CA GLY A 394 21.98 -17.97 -9.38
C GLY A 394 20.89 -17.11 -10.04
N SER A 395 21.04 -15.78 -10.00
CA SER A 395 20.08 -14.87 -10.63
C SER A 395 20.20 -14.95 -12.16
N PRO A 396 19.09 -15.05 -12.92
CA PRO A 396 19.13 -14.98 -14.39
C PRO A 396 19.56 -13.60 -14.90
N TYR A 397 19.62 -12.61 -14.01
CA TYR A 397 20.09 -11.25 -14.30
C TYR A 397 21.57 -11.04 -13.96
N HIS A 398 22.29 -12.06 -13.47
CA HIS A 398 23.70 -11.90 -13.17
C HIS A 398 24.52 -11.69 -14.45
N ARG A 399 25.28 -10.60 -14.51
CA ARG A 399 26.15 -10.23 -15.64
C ARG A 399 27.43 -9.60 -15.11
N GLU A 400 28.58 -10.20 -15.37
CA GLU A 400 29.88 -9.64 -14.99
C GLU A 400 30.92 -9.88 -16.09
N ARG A 401 31.56 -8.80 -16.56
CA ARG A 401 32.58 -8.84 -17.62
C ARG A 401 33.98 -9.07 -17.05
N VAL A 402 34.27 -8.57 -15.85
CA VAL A 402 35.57 -8.67 -15.19
C VAL A 402 35.81 -10.11 -14.73
N ALA A 403 36.75 -10.80 -15.37
CA ALA A 403 36.96 -12.25 -15.22
C ALA A 403 37.13 -12.70 -13.76
N ARG A 404 37.96 -11.99 -12.97
CA ARG A 404 38.22 -12.32 -11.55
C ARG A 404 36.98 -12.24 -10.66
N LEU A 405 35.96 -11.47 -11.05
CA LEU A 405 34.77 -11.19 -10.24
C LEU A 405 33.54 -12.02 -10.66
N ARG A 406 33.60 -12.74 -11.79
CA ARG A 406 32.44 -13.44 -12.37
C ARG A 406 31.77 -14.46 -11.46
N ARG A 407 32.52 -14.97 -10.47
CA ARG A 407 32.06 -16.02 -9.54
C ARG A 407 32.10 -15.56 -8.09
N GLN A 408 32.28 -14.25 -7.84
CA GLN A 408 32.32 -13.71 -6.49
C GLN A 408 30.91 -13.46 -5.96
N THR A 409 30.68 -13.83 -4.71
CA THR A 409 29.45 -13.58 -3.95
C THR A 409 29.78 -13.54 -2.47
N HIS A 410 28.87 -13.02 -1.65
CA HIS A 410 29.04 -12.95 -0.20
C HIS A 410 28.13 -13.94 0.54
N GLY A 411 28.42 -14.15 1.82
CA GLY A 411 27.69 -15.08 2.68
C GLY A 411 26.40 -14.51 3.27
N ASP A 412 26.10 -13.22 3.09
CA ASP A 412 24.94 -12.60 3.70
C ASP A 412 23.61 -13.02 3.03
N PHE A 413 22.59 -13.23 3.87
CA PHE A 413 21.28 -13.75 3.50
C PHE A 413 21.32 -15.04 2.67
N ALA A 414 21.67 -16.14 3.34
CA ALA A 414 21.76 -17.45 2.70
C ALA A 414 20.41 -17.93 2.14
N ARG A 415 20.47 -18.88 1.19
CA ARG A 415 19.29 -19.46 0.51
C ARG A 415 18.18 -19.90 1.49
N ARG A 416 18.53 -20.46 2.65
CA ARG A 416 17.56 -20.90 3.67
C ARG A 416 16.80 -19.72 4.29
N ALA A 417 17.49 -18.63 4.62
CA ALA A 417 16.89 -17.41 5.13
C ALA A 417 15.96 -16.79 4.08
N MET A 418 16.39 -16.74 2.82
CA MET A 418 15.59 -16.17 1.74
C MET A 418 14.34 -16.97 1.38
N ARG A 419 14.37 -18.31 1.50
CA ARG A 419 13.14 -19.12 1.42
C ARG A 419 12.12 -18.73 2.49
N ARG A 420 12.58 -18.50 3.74
CA ARG A 420 11.71 -18.01 4.82
C ARG A 420 11.20 -16.61 4.53
N TYR A 421 12.07 -15.69 4.11
CA TYR A 421 11.73 -14.30 3.78
C TYR A 421 10.66 -14.23 2.68
N ARG A 422 10.87 -14.91 1.54
CA ARG A 422 9.91 -14.96 0.43
C ARG A 422 8.56 -15.57 0.82
N ARG A 423 8.55 -16.60 1.68
CA ARG A 423 7.30 -17.15 2.25
C ARG A 423 6.58 -16.13 3.12
N LEU A 424 7.31 -15.33 3.90
CA LEU A 424 6.73 -14.29 4.75
C LEU A 424 6.14 -13.13 3.94
N LEU A 425 6.70 -12.80 2.77
CA LEU A 425 6.09 -11.82 1.86
C LEU A 425 4.64 -12.21 1.53
N GLY A 426 4.34 -13.50 1.35
CA GLY A 426 2.99 -14.01 1.10
C GLY A 426 1.97 -13.75 2.23
N ARG A 427 2.43 -13.27 3.40
CA ARG A 427 1.59 -12.88 4.55
C ARG A 427 1.36 -11.37 4.64
N PHE A 428 1.74 -10.62 3.61
CA PHE A 428 1.52 -9.19 3.48
C PHE A 428 0.63 -8.92 2.26
N PRO A 429 0.03 -7.72 2.16
CA PRO A 429 -0.67 -7.33 0.94
C PRO A 429 0.20 -7.57 -0.30
N ALA A 430 -0.44 -7.89 -1.42
CA ALA A 430 0.25 -8.13 -2.67
C ALA A 430 1.17 -6.95 -3.04
N PRO A 431 2.16 -7.14 -3.91
CA PRO A 431 2.98 -6.02 -4.39
C PRO A 431 2.14 -4.92 -5.03
N ALA A 432 1.15 -5.32 -5.82
CA ALA A 432 0.35 -4.40 -6.61
C ALA A 432 -0.34 -3.39 -5.70
N THR A 433 -1.22 -3.83 -4.78
CA THR A 433 -1.19 -3.62 -3.31
C THR A 433 -0.49 -2.41 -2.68
N MET A 434 0.83 -2.36 -2.87
CA MET A 434 1.76 -1.46 -2.19
C MET A 434 2.48 -0.48 -3.13
N ARG A 435 2.13 -0.45 -4.44
CA ARG A 435 2.64 0.46 -5.50
C ARG A 435 2.81 1.95 -5.18
#